data_AF-A0A1E4JPN1-F1
#
_entry.id   AF-A0A1E4JPN1-F1
#
_cell.length_a   1.000
_cell.length_b   1.000
_cell.length_c   1.000
_cell.angle_alpha   90.00
_cell.angle_beta   90.00
_cell.angle_gamma   90.00
#
_symmetry.space_group_name_H-M   'P 1'
#
loop_
_entity.id
_entity.type
_entity.pdbx_description
1 polymer ?
#
loop_
_entity_poly.entity_id
_entity_poly.type
_entity_poly.pdbx_seq_one_letter_code
_entity_poly.pdbx_strand_id
1 'polypeptide(L)'
;MRTPKWKYISNLHPEYVYTTHIDQYVRNIDDSGRYFPSWRRSTDPAAQQIVNSYYRRPAEELYDLEADPAERNNLAADSRYKTVLQSLRRKLKVWRTKQGDTRPVEGTPHFQEGPIDGKVD
;
A
#
# COMPACT_ATOMS: atom_id res chain seq x y z
N MET A 1 -5.46 -9.19 -7.66
CA MET A 1 -5.51 -10.32 -8.60
C MET A 1 -4.13 -10.92 -8.70
N ARG A 2 -3.98 -12.23 -8.50
CA ARG A 2 -2.68 -12.91 -8.55
C ARG A 2 -2.73 -14.08 -9.53
N THR A 3 -1.68 -14.21 -10.32
CA THR A 3 -1.34 -15.39 -11.12
C THR A 3 0.04 -15.90 -10.67
N PRO A 4 0.56 -17.03 -11.19
CA PRO A 4 1.90 -17.48 -10.82
C PRO A 4 2.98 -16.42 -11.08
N LYS A 5 2.93 -15.75 -12.24
CA LYS A 5 3.92 -14.74 -12.63
C LYS A 5 3.57 -13.31 -12.21
N TRP A 6 2.29 -12.95 -12.08
CA TRP A 6 1.90 -11.55 -11.92
C TRP A 6 1.07 -11.32 -10.67
N LYS A 7 1.35 -10.21 -9.98
CA LYS A 7 0.45 -9.65 -8.96
C LYS A 7 0.00 -8.27 -9.38
N TYR A 8 -1.31 -8.07 -9.37
CA TYR A 8 -1.94 -6.78 -9.59
C TYR A 8 -2.76 -6.37 -8.38
N ILE A 9 -2.54 -5.14 -7.91
CA ILE A 9 -3.26 -4.50 -6.81
C ILE A 9 -3.93 -3.24 -7.36
N SER A 10 -5.18 -3.02 -6.96
CA SER A 10 -5.95 -1.81 -7.22
C SER A 10 -6.28 -1.20 -5.87
N ASN A 11 -5.54 -0.15 -5.50
CA ASN A 11 -5.81 0.61 -4.29
C ASN A 11 -6.96 1.58 -4.61
N LEU A 12 -8.11 1.36 -3.97
CA LEU A 12 -9.34 2.08 -4.30
C LEU A 12 -9.31 3.56 -3.89
N HIS A 13 -8.54 3.88 -2.85
CA HIS A 13 -8.41 5.22 -2.29
C HIS A 13 -6.94 5.61 -2.10
N PRO A 14 -6.19 5.87 -3.19
CA PRO A 14 -4.80 6.32 -3.11
C PRO A 14 -4.62 7.70 -2.43
N GLU A 15 -5.71 8.46 -2.29
CA GLU A 15 -5.76 9.72 -1.57
C GLU A 15 -5.73 9.55 -0.05
N TYR A 16 -6.05 8.35 0.47
CA TYR A 16 -5.95 8.05 1.90
C TYR A 16 -4.53 7.71 2.29
N VAL A 17 -4.17 8.07 3.51
CA VAL A 17 -2.91 7.66 4.13
C VAL A 17 -3.13 6.29 4.76
N TYR A 18 -2.31 5.32 4.36
CA TYR A 18 -2.31 4.01 4.98
C TYR A 18 -1.67 4.10 6.36
N THR A 19 -2.42 3.74 7.39
CA THR A 19 -1.95 3.73 8.78
C THR A 19 -2.41 2.46 9.45
N THR A 20 -1.63 1.95 10.39
CA THR A 20 -1.98 0.83 11.25
C THR A 20 -1.75 1.19 12.71
N HIS A 21 -1.90 0.21 13.60
CA HIS A 21 -1.56 0.41 15.01
C HIS A 21 -0.06 0.69 15.23
N ILE A 22 0.81 0.30 14.29
CA ILE A 22 2.27 0.44 14.40
C ILE A 22 2.68 1.93 14.38
N ASP A 23 2.08 2.73 13.50
CA ASP A 23 2.41 4.16 13.41
C ASP A 23 1.49 5.04 14.27
N GLN A 24 0.23 4.62 14.49
CA GLN A 24 -0.71 5.42 15.28
C GLN A 24 -0.54 5.30 16.79
N TYR A 25 -0.16 4.12 17.30
CA TYR A 25 -0.15 3.82 18.74
C TYR A 25 1.23 3.38 19.23
N VAL A 26 2.27 4.09 18.79
CA VAL A 26 3.69 3.84 19.11
C VAL A 26 3.96 3.61 20.61
N ARG A 27 3.21 4.29 21.49
CA ARG A 27 3.43 4.29 22.95
C ARG A 27 2.67 3.19 23.70
N ASN A 28 1.64 2.59 23.09
CA ASN A 28 0.62 1.81 23.80
C ASN A 28 0.71 0.30 23.56
N ILE A 29 1.75 -0.15 22.85
CA ILE A 29 1.89 -1.55 22.48
C ILE A 29 3.23 -2.06 23.00
N ASP A 30 3.21 -3.29 23.53
CA ASP A 30 4.37 -4.05 23.99
C ASP A 30 5.37 -4.27 22.83
N ASP A 31 6.20 -3.24 22.60
CA ASP A 31 7.32 -3.13 21.66
C ASP A 31 7.03 -2.94 20.16
N SER A 32 5.89 -3.37 19.62
CA SER A 32 5.72 -3.48 18.15
C SER A 32 5.63 -2.16 17.38
N GLY A 33 5.33 -1.03 18.03
CA GLY A 33 5.30 0.30 17.39
C GLY A 33 6.54 1.16 17.68
N ARG A 34 7.33 0.82 18.70
CA ARG A 34 8.38 1.71 19.26
C ARG A 34 9.53 2.00 18.32
N TYR A 35 9.79 1.10 17.36
CA TYR A 35 10.83 1.31 16.35
C TYR A 35 10.37 2.21 15.20
N PHE A 36 9.07 2.32 14.93
CA PHE A 36 8.57 3.06 13.75
C PHE A 36 8.97 4.54 13.72
N PRO A 37 8.99 5.28 14.86
CA PRO A 37 9.53 6.63 14.90
C PRO A 37 10.98 6.73 14.45
N SER A 38 11.82 5.73 14.77
CA SER A 38 13.22 5.71 14.32
C SER A 38 13.33 5.61 12.80
N TRP A 39 12.41 4.89 12.15
CA TRP A 39 12.37 4.79 10.69
C TRP A 39 11.92 6.10 10.06
N ARG A 40 10.86 6.73 10.59
CA ARG A 40 10.36 8.04 10.12
C ARG A 40 11.38 9.17 10.29
N ARG A 41 12.26 9.07 11.30
CA ARG A 41 13.33 10.05 11.55
C ARG A 41 14.59 9.82 10.72
N SER A 42 14.66 8.72 9.97
CA SER A 42 15.83 8.46 9.13
C SER A 42 16.03 9.57 8.10
N THR A 43 17.28 9.97 7.93
CA THR A 43 17.70 10.93 6.89
C THR A 43 18.23 10.23 5.63
N ASP A 44 18.29 8.90 5.62
CA ASP A 44 18.67 8.12 4.44
C ASP A 44 17.52 8.18 3.40
N PRO A 45 17.77 8.68 2.18
CA PRO A 45 16.76 8.75 1.13
C PRO A 45 16.09 7.41 0.81
N ALA A 46 16.84 6.30 0.86
CA ALA A 46 16.29 4.98 0.58
C ALA A 46 15.32 4.53 1.69
N ALA A 47 15.67 4.79 2.95
CA ALA A 47 14.79 4.53 4.08
C ALA A 47 13.53 5.41 4.03
N GLN A 48 13.69 6.69 3.71
CA GLN A 48 12.56 7.62 3.53
C GLN A 48 11.61 7.16 2.43
N GLN A 49 12.14 6.66 1.30
CA GLN A 49 11.32 6.12 0.23
C GLN A 49 10.49 4.91 0.67
N ILE A 50 11.05 4.03 1.51
CA ILE A 50 10.34 2.87 2.07
C ILE A 50 9.22 3.33 3.03
N VAL A 51 9.50 4.29 3.91
CA VAL A 51 8.47 4.85 4.82
C VAL A 51 7.37 5.56 4.02
N ASN A 52 7.75 6.31 2.98
CA ASN A 52 6.79 6.99 2.11
C ASN A 52 5.90 5.99 1.36
N SER A 53 6.44 4.87 0.88
CA SER A 53 5.64 3.84 0.19
C SER A 53 4.70 3.08 1.13
N TYR A 54 5.03 2.98 2.42
CA TYR A 54 4.10 2.50 3.44
C TYR A 54 2.86 3.40 3.53
N TYR A 55 3.05 4.73 3.61
CA TYR A 55 1.96 5.70 3.78
C TYR A 55 1.17 5.98 2.50
N ARG A 56 1.86 6.08 1.36
CA ARG A 56 1.30 6.50 0.07
C ARG A 56 1.35 5.34 -0.91
N ARG A 57 0.19 4.72 -1.12
CA ARG A 57 0.04 3.63 -2.09
C ARG A 57 -0.51 4.16 -3.40
N PRO A 58 0.15 3.92 -4.54
CA PRO A 58 -0.36 4.37 -5.84
C PRO A 58 -1.67 3.66 -6.17
N ALA A 59 -2.50 4.26 -7.03
CA ALA A 59 -3.81 3.69 -7.39
C ALA A 59 -3.71 2.25 -7.94
N GLU A 60 -2.61 1.94 -8.62
CA GLU A 60 -2.36 0.64 -9.20
C GLU A 60 -0.93 0.19 -8.96
N GLU A 61 -0.79 -1.10 -8.68
CA GLU A 61 0.51 -1.76 -8.54
C GLU A 61 0.53 -3.04 -9.37
N LEU A 62 1.63 -3.24 -10.11
CA LEU A 62 1.87 -4.43 -10.92
C LEU A 62 3.28 -4.95 -10.66
N TYR A 63 3.39 -6.22 -10.27
CA TYR A 63 4.67 -6.86 -9.96
C TYR A 63 4.83 -8.14 -10.79
N ASP A 64 6.01 -8.31 -11.40
CA ASP A 64 6.46 -9.59 -11.96
C ASP A 64 7.10 -10.41 -10.84
N LEU A 65 6.41 -11.44 -10.37
CA LEU A 65 6.80 -12.24 -9.22
C LEU A 65 7.99 -13.18 -9.50
N GLU A 66 8.30 -13.44 -10.77
CA GLU A 66 9.48 -14.22 -11.16
C GLU A 66 10.73 -13.34 -11.15
N ALA A 67 10.64 -12.13 -11.69
CA ALA A 67 11.75 -11.19 -11.76
C ALA A 67 11.94 -10.37 -10.46
N ASP A 68 10.86 -10.15 -9.71
CA ASP A 68 10.83 -9.38 -8.47
C ASP A 68 9.95 -10.10 -7.41
N PRO A 69 10.46 -11.20 -6.80
CA PRO A 69 9.74 -11.94 -5.77
C PRO A 69 9.42 -11.11 -4.52
N ALA A 70 10.18 -10.04 -4.29
CA ALA A 70 10.02 -9.14 -3.15
C ALA A 70 9.04 -7.99 -3.42
N GLU A 71 8.47 -7.90 -4.62
CA GLU A 71 7.46 -6.90 -5.01
C GLU A 71 7.92 -5.45 -4.76
N ARG A 72 9.19 -5.14 -5.04
CA ARG A 72 9.79 -3.82 -4.81
C ARG A 72 9.66 -2.89 -6.01
N ASN A 73 9.46 -3.41 -7.21
CA ASN A 73 9.45 -2.65 -8.46
C ASN A 73 8.05 -2.62 -9.08
N ASN A 74 7.31 -1.55 -8.81
CA ASN A 74 5.97 -1.38 -9.38
C ASN A 74 6.03 -1.02 -10.88
N LEU A 75 5.55 -1.93 -11.72
CA LEU A 75 5.52 -1.82 -13.18
C LEU A 75 4.24 -1.17 -13.74
N ALA A 76 3.31 -0.71 -12.89
CA ALA A 76 2.00 -0.24 -13.34
C ALA A 76 2.07 1.01 -14.25
N ALA A 77 3.09 1.87 -14.06
CA ALA A 77 3.30 3.06 -14.88
C ALA A 77 4.11 2.78 -16.17
N ASP A 78 4.69 1.59 -16.30
CA ASP A 78 5.55 1.25 -17.42
C ASP A 78 4.71 0.79 -18.62
N SER A 79 4.84 1.53 -19.73
CA SER A 79 4.08 1.31 -20.96
C SER A 79 4.31 -0.08 -21.58
N ARG A 80 5.47 -0.70 -21.33
CA ARG A 80 5.79 -2.05 -21.81
C ARG A 80 4.84 -3.12 -21.25
N TYR A 81 4.29 -2.89 -20.06
CA TYR A 81 3.42 -3.86 -19.36
C TYR A 81 1.93 -3.51 -19.43
N LYS A 82 1.55 -2.49 -20.22
CA LYS A 82 0.16 -2.01 -20.35
C LYS A 82 -0.85 -3.12 -20.68
N THR A 83 -0.48 -4.04 -21.57
CA THR A 83 -1.36 -5.17 -21.95
C THR A 83 -1.63 -6.11 -20.77
N VAL A 84 -0.60 -6.42 -19.98
CA VAL A 84 -0.71 -7.26 -18.78
C VAL A 84 -1.57 -6.57 -17.73
N LEU A 85 -1.28 -5.29 -17.46
CA LEU A 85 -2.04 -4.46 -16.52
C LEU A 85 -3.54 -4.45 -16.85
N GLN A 86 -3.89 -4.14 -18.10
CA GLN A 86 -5.29 -4.09 -18.54
C GLN A 86 -5.99 -5.45 -18.46
N SER A 87 -5.29 -6.54 -18.76
CA SER A 87 -5.82 -7.89 -18.63
C SER A 87 -6.17 -8.22 -17.18
N LEU A 88 -5.24 -7.98 -16.25
CA LEU A 88 -5.46 -8.24 -14.83
C LEU A 88 -6.49 -7.30 -14.21
N ARG A 89 -6.53 -6.03 -14.64
CA ARG A 89 -7.56 -5.06 -14.26
C ARG A 89 -8.95 -5.56 -14.63
N ARG A 90 -9.15 -6.04 -15.87
CA ARG A 90 -10.44 -6.63 -16.30
C ARG A 90 -10.80 -7.85 -15.47
N LYS A 91 -9.87 -8.78 -15.25
CA LYS A 91 -10.12 -9.98 -14.43
C LYS A 91 -10.53 -9.61 -13.01
N LEU A 92 -9.84 -8.65 -12.39
CA LEU A 92 -10.19 -8.15 -11.06
C LEU A 92 -11.58 -7.51 -11.03
N LYS A 93 -11.90 -6.67 -12.03
CA LYS A 93 -13.22 -6.03 -12.14
C LYS A 93 -14.34 -7.08 -12.23
N VAL A 94 -14.20 -8.07 -13.11
CA VAL A 94 -15.19 -9.16 -13.26
C VAL A 94 -15.35 -9.91 -11.95
N TRP A 95 -14.26 -10.22 -11.26
CA TRP A 95 -14.31 -10.90 -9.98
C TRP A 95 -15.02 -10.06 -8.91
N ARG A 96 -14.65 -8.77 -8.73
CA ARG A 96 -15.33 -7.85 -7.79
C ARG A 96 -16.83 -7.76 -8.05
N THR A 97 -17.23 -7.60 -9.31
CA THR A 97 -18.66 -7.57 -9.69
C THR A 97 -19.38 -8.87 -9.30
N LYS A 98 -18.76 -10.03 -9.52
CA LYS A 98 -19.35 -11.32 -9.11
C LYS A 98 -19.51 -11.45 -7.60
N GLN A 99 -18.67 -10.80 -6.80
CA GLN A 99 -18.78 -10.80 -5.34
C GLN A 99 -19.79 -9.77 -4.82
N GLY A 100 -20.34 -8.90 -5.68
CA GLY A 100 -21.15 -7.77 -5.23
C GLY A 100 -20.36 -6.74 -4.42
N ASP A 101 -19.05 -6.65 -4.65
CA ASP A 101 -18.11 -5.76 -3.96
C ASP A 101 -18.38 -4.29 -4.33
N THR A 102 -19.35 -3.70 -3.63
CA THR A 102 -19.94 -2.39 -3.90
C THR A 102 -20.07 -1.53 -2.65
N ARG A 103 -19.62 -2.03 -1.49
CA ARG A 103 -19.77 -1.31 -0.23
C ARG A 103 -18.85 -0.09 -0.21
N PRO A 104 -19.35 1.07 0.24
CA PRO A 104 -18.50 2.23 0.46
C PRO A 104 -17.54 1.97 1.63
N VAL A 105 -16.50 2.77 1.72
CA VAL A 105 -15.67 2.83 2.92
C VAL A 105 -16.53 3.38 4.07
N GLU A 106 -16.59 2.63 5.16
CA GLU A 106 -17.24 3.05 6.40
C GLU A 106 -16.22 3.72 7.33
N GLY A 107 -16.66 4.77 8.03
CA GLY A 107 -15.80 5.56 8.92
C GLY A 107 -15.04 6.69 8.22
N THR A 108 -14.32 7.49 9.00
CA THR A 108 -13.54 8.62 8.51
C THR A 108 -12.10 8.17 8.22
N PRO A 109 -11.63 8.22 6.96
CA PRO A 109 -10.26 7.85 6.62
C PRO A 109 -9.25 8.89 7.10
N HIS A 110 -7.99 8.49 7.18
CA HIS A 110 -6.88 9.41 7.42
C HIS A 110 -6.39 10.02 6.11
N PHE A 111 -6.28 11.35 6.07
CA PHE A 111 -5.70 12.09 4.94
C PHE A 111 -4.27 12.60 5.22
N GLN A 112 -3.82 12.44 6.46
CA GLN A 112 -2.51 12.86 6.94
C GLN A 112 -1.92 11.75 7.80
N GLU A 113 -0.59 11.68 7.80
CA GLU A 113 0.15 10.81 8.71
C GLU A 113 -0.11 11.21 10.16
N GLY A 114 -0.15 10.23 11.05
CA GLY A 114 -0.21 10.50 12.49
C GLY A 114 1.07 11.18 13.00
N PRO A 115 1.06 11.68 14.24
CA PRO A 115 2.27 12.18 14.90
C PRO A 115 3.38 11.12 14.90
N ILE A 116 4.64 11.54 14.77
CA ILE A 116 5.80 10.62 14.74
C ILE A 116 5.85 9.74 15.99
N ASP A 117 5.51 10.29 17.15
CA ASP A 117 5.56 9.58 18.43
C ASP A 117 4.23 8.91 18.82
N GLY A 118 3.34 8.69 17.85
CA GLY A 118 2.00 8.15 18.06
C GLY A 118 1.03 9.20 18.60
N LYS A 119 -0.26 8.85 18.62
CA LYS A 119 -1.29 9.63 19.30
C LYS A 119 -0.99 9.66 20.80
N VAL A 120 -1.23 10.80 21.42
CA VAL A 120 -1.31 10.89 22.88
C VAL A 120 -2.74 10.47 23.23
N ASP A 121 -2.88 9.49 24.13
CA ASP A 121 -4.17 9.01 24.62
C ASP A 121 -5.07 10.15 25.15
#